data_AF-A0A6N3APZ3-F1
#
_entry.id   AF-A0A6N3APZ3-F1
#
_cell.length_a   1.000
_cell.length_b   1.000
_cell.length_c   1.000
_cell.angle_alpha   90.00
_cell.angle_beta   90.00
_cell.angle_gamma   90.00
#
_symmetry.space_group_name_H-M   'P 1'
#
loop_
_entity.id
_entity.type
_entity.pdbx_description
1 polymer ?
#
loop_
_entity_poly.entity_id
_entity_poly.type
_entity_poly.pdbx_seq_one_letter_code
_entity_poly.pdbx_strand_id
1 'polypeptide(L)'
;MIQSDKLKKIIAEVKEESSPVITLSNELIADFSKELDSAISELDMIMESIGENSIEDIPDSQIEYYCVKIPALMYYAGQRVEELGMQVDLASNAKKSAQNEAMVKVSGTVQEKKARVEQLTEDKALVEAIYRRAYNSLKVKLEMAEKIYSGLKKSLSKRIAEVDLDRFSKDKYTREPEDPMED
;
A
#
# COMPACT_ATOMS: atom_id res chain seq x y z
N MET A 1 34.14 -22.22 0.21
CA MET A 1 33.14 -22.58 1.26
C MET A 1 33.15 -21.61 2.43
N ILE A 2 34.30 -21.29 3.04
CA ILE A 2 34.42 -20.41 4.23
C ILE A 2 33.76 -19.01 4.08
N GLN A 3 33.85 -18.37 2.91
CA GLN A 3 33.15 -17.09 2.66
C GLN A 3 31.63 -17.22 2.63
N SER A 4 31.09 -18.36 2.18
CA SER A 4 29.64 -18.59 2.12
C SER A 4 29.06 -18.73 3.51
N ASP A 5 29.76 -19.41 4.42
CA ASP A 5 29.29 -19.60 5.80
C ASP A 5 29.33 -18.30 6.60
N LYS A 6 30.34 -17.45 6.38
CA LYS A 6 30.41 -16.11 6.97
C LYS A 6 29.26 -15.21 6.47
N LEU A 7 28.95 -15.24 5.17
CA LEU A 7 27.84 -14.49 4.60
C LEU A 7 26.49 -14.95 5.15
N LYS A 8 26.27 -16.28 5.27
CA LYS A 8 25.05 -16.83 5.87
C LYS A 8 24.85 -16.40 7.31
N LYS A 9 25.93 -16.34 8.10
CA LYS A 9 25.87 -15.87 9.49
C LYS A 9 25.44 -14.40 9.58
N ILE A 10 26.04 -13.53 8.77
CA ILE A 10 25.67 -12.10 8.72
C ILE A 10 24.20 -11.94 8.29
N ILE A 11 23.73 -12.72 7.31
CA ILE A 11 22.32 -12.69 6.89
C ILE A 11 21.39 -13.09 8.05
N ALA A 12 21.77 -14.10 8.84
CA ALA A 12 20.99 -14.53 9.99
C ALA A 12 20.95 -13.46 11.09
N GLU A 13 22.09 -12.85 11.41
CA GLU A 13 22.19 -11.73 12.37
C GLU A 13 21.29 -10.56 11.92
N VAL A 14 21.36 -10.15 10.66
CA VAL A 14 20.49 -9.08 10.10
C VAL A 14 19.01 -9.44 10.20
N LYS A 15 18.64 -10.71 9.97
CA LYS A 15 17.24 -11.15 10.10
C LYS A 15 16.74 -11.10 11.54
N GLU A 16 17.59 -11.48 12.50
CA GLU A 16 17.27 -11.43 13.91
C GLU A 16 17.13 -9.98 14.39
N GLU A 17 18.10 -9.13 14.08
CA GLU A 17 18.10 -7.71 14.46
C GLU A 17 16.96 -6.90 13.80
N SER A 18 16.57 -7.24 12.57
CA SER A 18 15.46 -6.58 11.88
C SER A 18 14.08 -7.09 12.32
N SER A 19 13.99 -8.23 13.03
CA SER A 19 12.73 -8.85 13.41
C SER A 19 11.82 -7.93 14.26
N PRO A 20 12.32 -7.21 15.30
CA PRO A 20 11.49 -6.28 16.05
C PRO A 20 10.95 -5.13 15.20
N VAL A 21 11.80 -4.59 14.31
CA VAL A 21 11.41 -3.50 13.40
C VAL A 21 10.29 -3.95 12.46
N ILE A 22 10.44 -5.13 11.86
CA ILE A 22 9.44 -5.70 10.95
C ILE A 22 8.13 -5.98 11.69
N THR A 23 8.20 -6.61 12.86
CA THR A 23 7.02 -7.01 13.63
C THR A 23 6.20 -5.80 14.06
N LEU A 24 6.84 -4.85 14.76
CA LEU A 24 6.16 -3.66 15.28
C LEU A 24 5.63 -2.76 14.16
N SER A 25 6.38 -2.60 13.07
CA SER A 25 5.88 -1.81 11.94
C SER A 25 4.73 -2.52 11.20
N ASN A 26 4.72 -3.84 11.11
CA ASN A 26 3.59 -4.58 10.53
C ASN A 26 2.33 -4.48 11.39
N GLU A 27 2.44 -4.47 12.72
CA GLU A 27 1.31 -4.24 13.62
C GLU A 27 0.68 -2.87 13.36
N LEU A 28 1.49 -1.81 13.31
CA LEU A 28 1.02 -0.46 12.96
C LEU A 28 0.33 -0.41 11.60
N ILE A 29 0.93 -1.05 10.58
CA ILE A 29 0.36 -1.09 9.24
C ILE A 29 -0.97 -1.85 9.22
N ALA A 30 -1.05 -2.99 9.92
CA ALA A 30 -2.25 -3.83 9.95
C ALA A 30 -3.44 -3.03 10.49
N ASP A 31 -3.25 -2.30 11.58
CA ASP A 31 -4.30 -1.47 12.18
C ASP A 31 -4.81 -0.39 11.22
N PHE A 32 -3.94 0.17 10.39
CA PHE A 32 -4.30 1.25 9.45
C PHE A 32 -4.78 0.78 8.08
N SER A 33 -4.44 -0.44 7.66
CA SER A 33 -4.75 -0.94 6.31
C SER A 33 -5.73 -2.10 6.27
N LYS A 34 -6.15 -2.65 7.42
CA LYS A 34 -7.02 -3.85 7.49
C LYS A 34 -8.23 -3.82 6.56
N GLU A 35 -8.98 -2.72 6.55
CA GLU A 35 -10.20 -2.63 5.73
C GLU A 35 -9.87 -2.55 4.24
N LEU A 36 -8.81 -1.80 3.88
CA LEU A 36 -8.34 -1.70 2.49
C LEU A 36 -7.79 -3.05 2.01
N ASP A 37 -6.95 -3.70 2.81
CA ASP A 37 -6.44 -5.03 2.53
C ASP A 37 -7.58 -6.04 2.34
N SER A 38 -8.61 -6.00 3.18
CA SER A 38 -9.78 -6.87 3.05
C SER A 38 -10.50 -6.64 1.72
N ALA A 39 -10.71 -5.38 1.32
CA ALA A 39 -11.33 -5.06 0.03
C ALA A 39 -10.49 -5.54 -1.17
N ILE A 40 -9.16 -5.44 -1.09
CA ILE A 40 -8.27 -5.97 -2.13
C ILE A 40 -8.28 -7.50 -2.16
N SER A 41 -8.27 -8.17 -1.01
CA SER A 41 -8.40 -9.63 -0.92
C SER A 41 -9.74 -10.13 -1.46
N GLU A 42 -10.83 -9.42 -1.24
CA GLU A 42 -12.13 -9.74 -1.85
C GLU A 42 -12.07 -9.73 -3.38
N LEU A 43 -11.40 -8.74 -3.97
CA LEU A 43 -11.18 -8.68 -5.42
C LEU A 43 -10.30 -9.83 -5.92
N ASP A 44 -9.26 -10.18 -5.17
CA ASP A 44 -8.37 -11.30 -5.51
C ASP A 44 -9.13 -12.63 -5.56
N MET A 45 -10.00 -12.89 -4.57
CA MET A 45 -10.87 -14.08 -4.56
C MET A 45 -11.82 -14.15 -5.78
N ILE A 46 -12.31 -12.99 -6.25
CA ILE A 46 -13.12 -12.93 -7.48
C ILE A 46 -12.25 -13.31 -8.69
N MET A 47 -11.01 -12.81 -8.75
CA MET A 47 -10.09 -13.14 -9.84
C MET A 47 -9.68 -14.62 -9.84
N GLU A 48 -9.45 -15.21 -8.67
CA GLU A 48 -9.20 -16.65 -8.53
C GLU A 48 -10.40 -17.47 -9.04
N SER A 49 -11.62 -17.06 -8.70
CA SER A 49 -12.85 -17.70 -9.18
C SER A 49 -12.98 -17.67 -10.71
N ILE A 50 -12.48 -16.62 -11.37
CA ILE A 50 -12.39 -16.57 -12.84
C ILE A 50 -11.33 -17.56 -13.35
N GLY A 51 -10.15 -17.59 -12.73
CA GLY A 51 -9.07 -18.51 -13.10
C GLY A 51 -9.44 -19.98 -12.96
N GLU A 52 -10.30 -20.31 -12.00
CA GLU A 52 -10.86 -21.65 -11.78
C GLU A 52 -12.05 -21.98 -12.71
N ASN A 53 -12.47 -21.04 -13.57
CA ASN A 53 -13.67 -21.11 -14.43
C ASN A 53 -14.98 -21.28 -13.63
N SER A 54 -15.03 -20.83 -12.38
CA SER A 54 -16.25 -20.81 -11.56
C SER A 54 -17.18 -19.66 -11.97
N ILE A 55 -16.62 -18.57 -12.47
CA ILE A 55 -17.33 -17.43 -13.09
C ILE A 55 -16.61 -16.99 -14.36
N GLU A 56 -17.33 -16.39 -15.31
CA GLU A 56 -16.77 -15.99 -16.62
C GLU A 56 -16.05 -14.63 -16.55
N ASP A 57 -16.61 -13.67 -15.81
CA ASP A 57 -16.05 -12.33 -15.65
C ASP A 57 -16.49 -11.73 -14.29
N ILE A 58 -15.83 -10.65 -13.87
CA ILE A 58 -16.20 -9.89 -12.67
C ILE A 58 -17.61 -9.31 -12.87
N PRO A 59 -18.59 -9.52 -11.98
CA PRO A 59 -19.92 -8.93 -12.13
C PRO A 59 -19.90 -7.38 -12.10
N ASP A 60 -20.75 -6.73 -12.89
CA ASP A 60 -20.85 -5.26 -12.96
C ASP A 60 -21.05 -4.63 -11.57
N SER A 61 -21.96 -5.20 -10.79
CA SER A 61 -22.27 -4.74 -9.43
C SER A 61 -21.05 -4.76 -8.50
N GLN A 62 -20.12 -5.71 -8.70
CA GLN A 62 -18.87 -5.76 -7.94
C GLN A 62 -17.91 -4.65 -8.40
N ILE A 63 -17.78 -4.43 -9.71
CA ILE A 63 -16.95 -3.34 -10.24
C ILE A 63 -17.45 -1.98 -9.72
N GLU A 64 -18.75 -1.73 -9.80
CA GLU A 64 -19.38 -0.50 -9.29
C GLU A 64 -19.15 -0.33 -7.79
N TYR A 65 -19.36 -1.40 -7.00
CA TYR A 65 -19.16 -1.39 -5.55
C TYR A 65 -17.71 -1.02 -5.18
N TYR A 66 -16.72 -1.70 -5.76
CA TYR A 66 -15.32 -1.42 -5.45
C TYR A 66 -14.80 -0.10 -6.02
N CYS A 67 -15.40 0.42 -7.09
CA CYS A 67 -15.12 1.78 -7.58
C CYS A 67 -15.49 2.87 -6.57
N VAL A 68 -16.41 2.60 -5.65
CA VAL A 68 -16.78 3.54 -4.57
C VAL A 68 -16.06 3.19 -3.27
N LYS A 69 -16.01 1.90 -2.90
CA LYS A 69 -15.42 1.42 -1.64
C LYS A 69 -13.93 1.73 -1.54
N ILE A 70 -13.14 1.44 -2.59
CA ILE A 70 -11.68 1.62 -2.52
C ILE A 70 -11.30 3.08 -2.28
N PRO A 71 -11.80 4.08 -3.03
CA PRO A 71 -11.51 5.49 -2.74
C PRO A 71 -11.94 5.93 -1.34
N ALA A 72 -13.08 5.45 -0.85
CA ALA A 72 -13.55 5.75 0.51
C ALA A 72 -12.59 5.21 1.59
N LEU A 73 -12.11 3.98 1.42
CA LEU A 73 -11.11 3.37 2.32
C LEU A 73 -9.75 4.08 2.22
N MET A 74 -9.33 4.45 1.00
CA MET A 74 -8.11 5.21 0.77
C MET A 74 -8.12 6.57 1.46
N TYR A 75 -9.28 7.25 1.53
CA TYR A 75 -9.42 8.51 2.23
C TYR A 75 -9.02 8.39 3.72
N TYR A 76 -9.55 7.38 4.41
CA TYR A 76 -9.23 7.14 5.82
C TYR A 76 -7.78 6.65 6.00
N ALA A 77 -7.30 5.75 5.14
CA ALA A 77 -5.91 5.29 5.19
C ALA A 77 -4.91 6.43 4.89
N GLY A 78 -5.28 7.40 4.05
CA GLY A 78 -4.50 8.62 3.80
C GLY A 78 -4.31 9.47 5.05
N GLN A 79 -5.35 9.62 5.88
CA GLN A 79 -5.24 10.29 7.17
C GLN A 79 -4.25 9.57 8.11
N ARG A 80 -4.20 8.24 8.08
CA ARG A 80 -3.25 7.45 8.88
C ARG A 80 -1.81 7.56 8.39
N VAL A 81 -1.60 7.75 7.09
CA VAL A 81 -0.26 8.06 6.55
C VAL A 81 0.26 9.39 7.09
N GLU A 82 -0.58 10.42 7.16
CA GLU A 82 -0.21 11.71 7.78
C GLU A 82 0.14 11.55 9.27
N GLU A 83 -0.65 10.77 10.02
CA GLU A 83 -0.37 10.46 11.42
C GLU A 83 1.00 9.79 11.61
N LEU A 84 1.30 8.77 10.80
CA LEU A 84 2.60 8.12 10.78
C LEU A 84 3.73 9.08 10.39
N GLY A 85 3.48 9.98 9.42
CA GLY A 85 4.44 11.02 9.02
C GLY A 85 4.84 11.92 10.19
N MET A 86 3.87 12.39 10.97
CA MET A 86 4.15 13.16 12.19
C MET A 86 4.93 12.36 13.23
N GLN A 87 4.61 11.07 13.40
CA GLN A 87 5.33 10.19 14.31
C GLN A 87 6.79 9.98 13.88
N VAL A 88 7.08 9.92 12.58
CA VAL A 88 8.44 9.90 12.03
C VAL A 88 9.21 11.17 12.40
N ASP A 89 8.60 12.34 12.21
CA ASP A 89 9.23 13.62 12.53
C ASP A 89 9.54 13.75 14.02
N LEU A 90 8.58 13.38 14.87
CA LEU A 90 8.76 13.35 16.32
C LEU A 90 9.86 12.38 16.75
N ALA A 91 9.88 11.16 16.19
CA ALA A 91 10.92 10.17 16.49
C ALA A 91 12.30 10.64 16.06
N SER A 92 12.42 11.27 14.88
CA SER A 92 13.67 11.83 14.38
C SER A 92 14.19 12.96 15.28
N ASN A 93 13.30 13.83 15.75
CA ASN A 93 13.65 14.90 16.68
C ASN A 93 14.05 14.36 18.06
N ALA A 94 13.32 13.38 18.59
CA ALA A 94 13.65 12.71 19.84
C ALA A 94 15.03 12.03 19.77
N LYS A 95 15.36 11.37 18.65
CA LYS A 95 16.69 10.79 18.42
C LYS A 95 17.77 11.86 18.43
N LYS A 96 17.58 12.97 17.70
CA LYS A 96 18.56 14.08 17.67
C LYS A 96 18.79 14.68 19.07
N SER A 97 17.73 14.88 19.85
CA SER A 97 17.86 15.38 21.24
C SER A 97 18.68 14.40 22.09
N ALA A 98 18.34 13.11 22.04
CA ALA A 98 19.06 12.08 22.78
C ALA A 98 20.55 11.99 22.39
N GLN A 99 20.85 12.13 21.09
CA GLN A 99 22.23 12.16 20.59
C GLN A 99 23.01 13.36 21.12
N ASN A 100 22.41 14.54 21.12
CA ASN A 100 23.03 15.75 21.66
C ASN A 100 23.28 15.62 23.17
N GLU A 101 22.30 15.13 23.93
CA GLU A 101 22.43 14.89 25.36
C GLU A 101 23.50 13.84 25.69
N ALA A 102 23.56 12.76 24.92
CA ALA A 102 24.57 11.72 25.09
C ALA A 102 25.98 12.25 24.75
N MET A 103 26.11 13.08 23.71
CA MET A 103 27.40 13.66 23.28
C MET A 103 28.07 14.50 24.38
N VAL A 104 27.26 15.20 25.19
CA VAL A 104 27.77 15.99 26.33
C VAL A 104 28.27 15.09 27.47
N LYS A 105 27.72 13.87 27.60
CA LYS A 105 28.04 12.93 28.69
C LYS A 105 29.21 12.00 28.37
N VAL A 106 29.51 11.76 27.10
CA VAL A 106 30.60 10.85 26.69
C VAL A 106 31.97 11.53 26.63
N SER A 107 32.99 10.80 27.06
CA SER A 107 34.40 11.22 27.06
C SER A 107 35.22 10.37 26.09
N GLY A 108 36.36 10.89 25.64
CA GLY A 108 37.26 10.22 24.70
C GLY A 108 37.53 11.03 23.43
N THR A 109 38.17 10.39 22.46
CA THR A 109 38.39 10.94 21.12
C THR A 109 37.06 11.14 20.39
N VAL A 110 37.07 11.95 19.32
CA VAL A 110 35.86 12.20 18.50
C VAL A 110 35.21 10.91 18.00
N GLN A 111 36.03 9.93 17.58
CA GLN A 111 35.55 8.65 17.07
C GLN A 111 34.91 7.80 18.18
N GLU A 112 35.54 7.71 19.35
CA GLU A 112 34.99 6.98 20.50
C GLU A 112 33.69 7.60 21.01
N LYS A 113 33.62 8.94 21.06
CA LYS A 113 32.40 9.64 21.44
C LYS A 113 31.26 9.32 20.50
N LYS A 114 31.51 9.36 19.19
CA LYS A 114 30.49 9.05 18.18
C LYS A 114 29.97 7.62 18.32
N ALA A 115 30.87 6.64 18.43
CA ALA A 115 30.49 5.23 18.59
C ALA A 115 29.66 5.00 19.88
N ARG A 116 30.05 5.61 21.00
CA ARG A 116 29.31 5.50 22.26
C ARG A 116 27.95 6.17 22.22
N VAL A 117 27.83 7.33 21.56
CA VAL A 117 26.55 8.03 21.39
C VAL A 117 25.59 7.21 20.53
N GLU A 118 26.09 6.62 19.43
CA GLU A 118 25.29 5.74 18.58
C GLU A 118 24.76 4.54 19.37
N GLN A 119 25.62 3.88 20.15
CA GLN A 119 25.21 2.76 21.01
C GLN A 119 24.19 3.16 22.09
N LEU A 120 24.37 4.33 22.72
CA LEU A 120 23.44 4.83 23.75
C LEU A 120 22.09 5.29 23.20
N THR A 121 21.99 5.55 21.90
CA THR A 121 20.78 6.07 21.25
C THR A 121 20.18 5.12 20.24
N GLU A 122 20.65 3.87 20.23
CA GLU A 122 20.21 2.81 19.32
C GLU A 122 18.69 2.59 19.38
N ASP A 123 18.10 2.50 20.57
CA ASP A 123 16.65 2.35 20.75
C ASP A 123 15.85 3.46 20.07
N LYS A 124 16.35 4.71 20.11
CA LYS A 124 15.69 5.84 19.45
C LYS A 124 15.81 5.76 17.93
N ALA A 125 16.94 5.27 17.43
CA ALA A 125 17.11 5.00 16.01
C ALA A 125 16.18 3.87 15.53
N LEU A 126 16.00 2.81 16.34
CA LEU A 126 15.06 1.72 16.05
C LEU A 126 13.61 2.19 16.01
N VAL A 127 13.18 3.00 16.97
CA VAL A 127 11.82 3.59 16.98
C VAL A 127 11.57 4.46 15.75
N GLU A 128 12.53 5.31 15.36
CA GLU A 128 12.42 6.09 14.12
C GLU A 128 12.33 5.18 12.88
N ALA A 129 13.11 4.09 12.84
CA ALA A 129 13.07 3.14 11.74
C ALA A 129 11.71 2.42 11.63
N ILE A 130 11.09 2.06 12.76
CA ILE A 130 9.76 1.43 12.82
C ILE A 130 8.71 2.34 12.19
N TYR A 131 8.58 3.59 12.66
CA TYR A 131 7.59 4.52 12.13
C TYR A 131 7.86 4.85 10.66
N ARG A 132 9.14 5.03 10.29
CA ARG A 132 9.52 5.34 8.90
C ARG A 132 9.16 4.20 7.96
N ARG A 133 9.35 2.95 8.39
CA ARG A 133 8.92 1.78 7.61
C ARG A 133 7.39 1.74 7.50
N ALA A 134 6.68 1.88 8.62
CA ALA A 134 5.21 1.86 8.63
C ALA A 134 4.63 2.92 7.68
N TYR A 135 5.13 4.15 7.75
CA TYR A 135 4.77 5.25 6.86
C TYR A 135 4.97 4.89 5.38
N ASN A 136 6.18 4.46 5.02
CA ASN A 136 6.52 4.12 3.63
C ASN A 136 5.68 2.95 3.11
N SER A 137 5.49 1.91 3.93
CA SER A 137 4.70 0.75 3.54
C SER A 137 3.23 1.10 3.32
N LEU A 138 2.61 1.88 4.20
CA LEU A 138 1.22 2.30 4.04
C LEU A 138 1.05 3.21 2.81
N LYS A 139 2.01 4.13 2.57
CA LYS A 139 2.02 4.96 1.37
C LYS A 139 2.07 4.11 0.09
N VAL A 140 2.94 3.10 0.03
CA VAL A 140 3.01 2.17 -1.10
C VAL A 140 1.68 1.42 -1.29
N LYS A 141 1.04 0.99 -0.20
CA LYS A 141 -0.29 0.34 -0.30
C LYS A 141 -1.34 1.27 -0.94
N LEU A 142 -1.36 2.55 -0.53
CA LEU A 142 -2.28 3.53 -1.13
C LEU A 142 -2.00 3.74 -2.62
N GLU A 143 -0.73 3.86 -3.02
CA GLU A 143 -0.35 3.99 -4.44
C GLU A 143 -0.78 2.77 -5.27
N MET A 144 -0.69 1.56 -4.68
CA MET A 144 -1.13 0.34 -5.36
C MET A 144 -2.66 0.24 -5.41
N ALA A 145 -3.37 0.62 -4.35
CA ALA A 145 -4.82 0.71 -4.34
C ALA A 145 -5.35 1.70 -5.38
N GLU A 146 -4.66 2.83 -5.59
CA GLU A 146 -4.99 3.80 -6.65
C GLU A 146 -4.92 3.16 -8.05
N LYS A 147 -3.88 2.34 -8.31
CA LYS A 147 -3.73 1.62 -9.58
C LYS A 147 -4.85 0.61 -9.79
N ILE A 148 -5.22 -0.12 -8.74
CA ILE A 148 -6.34 -1.08 -8.78
C ILE A 148 -7.64 -0.34 -9.09
N TYR A 149 -7.94 0.74 -8.36
CA TYR A 149 -9.10 1.59 -8.61
C TYR A 149 -9.12 2.14 -10.06
N SER A 150 -7.99 2.61 -10.57
CA SER A 150 -7.85 3.07 -11.95
C SER A 150 -8.16 1.97 -12.97
N GLY A 151 -7.72 0.73 -12.70
CA GLY A 151 -8.06 -0.45 -13.49
C GLY A 151 -9.57 -0.72 -13.50
N LEU A 152 -10.19 -0.77 -12.31
CA LEU A 152 -11.63 -0.98 -12.17
C LEU A 152 -12.45 0.08 -12.89
N LYS A 153 -12.09 1.37 -12.74
CA LYS A 153 -12.78 2.48 -13.41
C LYS A 153 -12.73 2.37 -14.94
N LYS A 154 -11.58 1.94 -15.49
CA LYS A 154 -11.44 1.70 -16.94
C LYS A 154 -12.31 0.53 -17.39
N SER A 155 -12.36 -0.56 -16.61
CA SER A 155 -13.25 -1.69 -16.89
C SER A 155 -14.71 -1.27 -16.93
N LEU A 156 -15.16 -0.53 -15.91
CA LEU A 156 -16.53 0.01 -15.86
C LEU A 156 -16.83 0.90 -17.08
N SER A 157 -15.91 1.81 -17.42
CA SER A 157 -16.08 2.73 -18.55
C SER A 157 -16.16 1.99 -19.90
N LYS A 158 -15.38 0.91 -20.06
CA LYS A 158 -15.45 0.04 -21.23
C LYS A 158 -16.83 -0.62 -21.35
N ARG A 159 -17.34 -1.20 -20.26
CA ARG A 159 -18.64 -1.88 -20.26
C ARG A 159 -19.80 -0.92 -20.53
N ILE A 160 -19.76 0.30 -19.99
CA ILE A 160 -20.73 1.36 -20.33
C ILE A 160 -20.71 1.66 -21.84
N ALA A 161 -19.52 1.82 -22.43
CA ALA A 161 -19.39 2.09 -23.86
C ALA A 161 -19.90 0.93 -24.74
N GLU A 162 -19.67 -0.32 -24.34
CA GLU A 162 -20.21 -1.50 -25.04
C GLU A 162 -21.74 -1.53 -25.00
N VAL A 163 -22.35 -1.27 -23.84
CA VAL A 163 -23.82 -1.17 -23.69
C VAL A 163 -24.40 -0.04 -24.55
N ASP A 164 -23.73 1.11 -24.61
CA ASP A 164 -24.17 2.24 -25.43
C ASP A 164 -24.09 1.91 -26.93
N LEU A 165 -23.00 1.28 -27.40
CA LEU A 165 -22.87 0.83 -28.78
C LEU A 165 -23.95 -0.18 -29.18
N ASP A 166 -24.28 -1.11 -28.29
CA ASP A 166 -25.35 -2.09 -28.49
C ASP A 166 -26.75 -1.46 -28.58
N ARG A 167 -26.97 -0.34 -27.87
CA ARG A 167 -28.22 0.44 -28.01
C ARG A 167 -28.27 1.12 -29.38
N PHE A 168 -27.19 1.78 -29.80
CA PHE A 168 -27.14 2.46 -31.10
C PHE A 168 -27.24 1.50 -32.29
N SER A 169 -26.73 0.27 -32.17
CA SER A 169 -26.83 -0.73 -33.22
C SER A 169 -28.28 -1.20 -33.38
N LYS A 170 -29.01 -1.45 -32.29
CA LYS A 170 -30.43 -1.86 -32.32
C LYS A 170 -31.35 -0.77 -32.87
N ASP A 171 -31.12 0.50 -32.52
CA ASP A 171 -31.93 1.63 -33.02
C ASP A 171 -31.80 1.85 -34.54
N LYS A 172 -30.70 1.42 -35.17
CA LYS A 172 -30.53 1.49 -36.63
C LYS A 172 -31.36 0.45 -37.40
N TYR A 173 -31.71 -0.68 -36.78
CA TYR A 173 -32.49 -1.74 -37.42
C TYR A 173 -34.00 -1.57 -37.24
N THR A 174 -34.45 -0.70 -36.33
CA THR A 174 -35.87 -0.41 -36.10
C THR A 174 -36.40 0.80 -36.88
N ARG A 175 -35.53 1.53 -37.60
CA ARG A 175 -35.97 2.48 -38.64
C ARG A 175 -36.23 1.70 -39.93
N GLU A 176 -37.46 1.19 -40.08
CA GLU A 176 -37.95 0.79 -41.40
C GLU A 176 -37.82 1.99 -42.37
N PRO A 177 -37.38 1.78 -43.63
CA PRO A 177 -37.49 2.83 -44.63
C PRO A 177 -38.97 3.13 -44.79
N GLU A 178 -39.37 4.38 -44.53
CA GLU A 178 -40.68 4.87 -44.97
C GLU A 178 -40.73 4.65 -46.49
N ASP A 179 -41.50 3.64 -46.92
CA ASP A 179 -41.80 3.42 -48.33
C ASP A 179 -42.34 4.74 -48.90
N PRO A 180 -41.72 5.35 -49.92
CA PRO A 180 -42.37 6.43 -50.63
C PRO A 180 -43.58 5.84 -51.33
N MET A 181 -44.77 6.09 -50.77
CA MET A 181 -46.03 5.80 -51.46
C MET A 181 -45.99 6.47 -52.83
N GLU A 182 -46.09 5.62 -53.86
CA GLU A 182 -46.24 6.02 -55.26
C GLU A 182 -47.47 6.91 -55.42
N ASP A 183 -47.30 8.06 -56.09
CA ASP A 183 -48.34 8.81 -56.81
C ASP A 183 -47.77 9.25 -58.17
#